data_AF-A0A2V4BRJ7-F1
#
_entry.id   AF-A0A2V4BRJ7-F1
#
_cell.length_a   1.000
_cell.length_b   1.000
_cell.length_c   1.000
_cell.angle_alpha   90.00
_cell.angle_beta   90.00
_cell.angle_gamma   90.00
#
_symmetry.space_group_name_H-M   'P 1'
#
loop_
_entity.id
_entity.type
_entity.pdbx_description
1 polymer ?
#
loop_
_entity_poly.entity_id
_entity_poly.type
_entity_poly.pdbx_seq_one_letter_code
_entity_poly.pdbx_strand_id
1 'polypeptide(L)'
;MGIITDSEKDGLTNPPGTPLYTTVVVTEIGSINFGKTFKQPLPTLNQAIMTGNGLEITAIVLVRTTLSAIDLKPKINQQFTIGTYGENQLQFFIYCDEKQLKAIIDSNKIADGETVDNTYRVFKVEFTTTDETGFPTGPIGIENKDIFTGIDVKLEHIKQVQTFLWNIDPETSRGTVTTVQNLGL
;
A
#
# COMPACT_ATOMS: atom_id res chain seq x y z
N MET A 1 -9.69 21.73 20.87
CA MET A 1 -10.26 20.38 21.07
C MET A 1 -10.84 19.95 19.73
N GLY A 2 -10.19 19.03 19.03
CA GLY A 2 -10.73 18.45 17.80
C GLY A 2 -11.85 17.48 18.16
N ILE A 3 -12.98 17.56 17.47
CA ILE A 3 -14.05 16.58 17.59
C ILE A 3 -13.55 15.33 16.88
N ILE A 4 -13.20 14.30 17.65
CA ILE A 4 -12.88 12.97 17.11
C ILE A 4 -14.18 12.39 16.57
N THR A 5 -14.23 12.15 15.26
CA THR A 5 -15.40 11.53 14.62
C THR A 5 -15.43 10.04 14.94
N ASP A 6 -16.60 9.40 14.96
CA ASP A 6 -16.70 7.98 15.34
C ASP A 6 -15.90 7.05 14.41
N SER A 7 -15.57 7.47 13.18
CA SER A 7 -14.63 6.80 12.28
C SER A 7 -13.18 6.74 12.80
N GLU A 8 -12.75 7.74 13.57
CA GLU A 8 -11.42 7.75 14.20
C GLU A 8 -11.40 6.88 15.47
N LYS A 9 -12.54 6.65 16.12
CA LYS A 9 -12.65 5.72 17.26
C LYS A 9 -12.57 4.26 16.85
N ASP A 10 -13.07 3.92 15.66
CA ASP A 10 -13.03 2.55 15.11
C ASP A 10 -11.74 2.26 14.32
N GLY A 11 -10.85 3.25 14.17
CA GLY A 11 -9.57 3.10 13.45
C GLY A 11 -9.71 2.98 11.92
N LEU A 12 -10.91 3.24 11.36
CA LEU A 12 -11.13 3.24 9.91
C LEU A 12 -10.94 4.65 9.33
N THR A 13 -9.71 5.00 9.03
CA THR A 13 -9.42 6.10 8.11
C THR A 13 -9.46 5.61 6.67
N ASN A 14 -10.18 6.30 5.78
CA ASN A 14 -10.15 5.97 4.34
C ASN A 14 -8.71 6.09 3.80
N PRO A 15 -8.23 5.13 2.99
CA PRO A 15 -6.93 5.22 2.38
C PRO A 15 -6.85 6.42 1.42
N PRO A 16 -5.71 7.11 1.35
CA PRO A 16 -5.48 8.14 0.33
C PRO A 16 -5.58 7.60 -1.09
N GLY A 17 -5.62 8.49 -2.07
CA GLY A 17 -5.68 8.14 -3.49
C GLY A 17 -7.06 7.69 -3.98
N THR A 18 -7.09 7.16 -5.19
CA THR A 18 -8.30 6.65 -5.86
C THR A 18 -8.33 5.12 -5.82
N PRO A 19 -9.51 4.49 -5.67
CA PRO A 19 -9.63 3.03 -5.76
C PRO A 19 -9.09 2.50 -7.09
N LEU A 20 -8.18 1.54 -7.01
CA LEU A 20 -7.63 0.82 -8.17
C LEU A 20 -8.45 -0.45 -8.39
N TYR A 21 -9.19 -0.48 -9.50
CA TYR A 21 -9.99 -1.66 -9.88
C TYR A 21 -9.13 -2.65 -10.66
N THR A 22 -8.46 -3.53 -9.92
CA THR A 22 -7.58 -4.57 -10.46
C THR A 22 -7.83 -5.91 -9.77
N THR A 23 -7.45 -7.00 -10.44
CA THR A 23 -7.43 -8.31 -9.79
C THR A 23 -6.27 -8.35 -8.81
N VAL A 24 -6.57 -8.55 -7.54
CA VAL A 24 -5.56 -8.74 -6.49
C VAL A 24 -5.45 -10.22 -6.17
N VAL A 25 -4.27 -10.78 -6.40
CA VAL A 25 -3.95 -12.16 -6.04
C VAL A 25 -3.24 -12.15 -4.69
N VAL A 26 -3.77 -12.91 -3.74
CA VAL A 26 -3.18 -13.05 -2.41
C VAL A 26 -2.81 -14.51 -2.18
N THR A 27 -1.55 -14.75 -1.86
CA THR A 27 -1.04 -16.06 -1.47
C THR A 27 -0.44 -15.97 -0.09
N GLU A 28 -0.90 -16.79 0.84
CA GLU A 28 -0.18 -16.98 2.10
C GLU A 28 1.08 -17.80 1.83
N ILE A 29 2.24 -17.25 2.23
CA ILE A 29 3.55 -17.85 1.96
C ILE A 29 4.27 -18.32 3.23
N GLY A 30 3.67 -18.11 4.41
CA GLY A 30 4.19 -18.64 5.66
C GLY A 30 3.76 -17.87 6.89
N SER A 31 4.46 -18.11 8.00
CA SER A 31 4.31 -17.37 9.25
C SER A 31 5.67 -17.17 9.93
N ILE A 32 5.75 -16.14 10.77
CA ILE A 32 6.94 -15.82 11.56
C ILE A 32 6.53 -15.40 12.97
N ASN A 33 7.25 -15.87 13.98
CA ASN A 33 7.07 -15.47 15.36
C ASN A 33 8.27 -14.63 15.81
N PHE A 34 8.04 -13.37 16.21
CA PHE A 34 9.10 -12.47 16.67
C PHE A 34 9.36 -12.53 18.18
N GLY A 35 8.78 -13.51 18.87
CA GLY A 35 8.86 -13.62 20.32
C GLY A 35 8.07 -12.52 21.05
N LYS A 36 8.23 -12.46 22.38
CA LYS A 36 7.32 -11.67 23.24
C LYS A 36 7.63 -10.16 23.29
N THR A 37 8.81 -9.74 22.83
CA THR A 37 9.31 -8.36 23.03
C THR A 37 9.17 -7.48 21.79
N PHE A 38 8.79 -8.04 20.64
CA PHE A 38 8.66 -7.30 19.40
C PHE A 38 7.45 -6.35 19.46
N LYS A 39 7.69 -5.06 19.25
CA LYS A 39 6.67 -3.99 19.31
C LYS A 39 6.84 -2.95 18.21
N GLN A 40 7.58 -3.28 17.15
CA GLN A 40 7.92 -2.32 16.10
C GLN A 40 7.15 -2.61 14.81
N PRO A 41 6.95 -1.56 13.99
CA PRO A 41 6.56 -1.70 12.60
C PRO A 41 7.27 -2.76 11.78
N LEU A 42 6.50 -3.49 10.97
CA LEU A 42 7.05 -4.31 9.90
C LEU A 42 6.77 -3.64 8.56
N PRO A 43 7.80 -3.11 7.88
CA PRO A 43 7.62 -2.57 6.54
C PRO A 43 7.21 -3.68 5.58
N THR A 44 6.49 -3.32 4.52
CA THR A 44 6.25 -4.21 3.39
C THR A 44 7.56 -4.46 2.64
N LEU A 45 7.70 -5.59 1.96
CA LEU A 45 8.78 -5.78 0.98
C LEU A 45 8.17 -5.72 -0.41
N ASN A 46 8.69 -4.85 -1.28
CA ASN A 46 8.05 -4.56 -2.56
C ASN A 46 8.97 -4.81 -3.74
N GLN A 47 8.36 -5.24 -4.83
CA GLN A 47 8.92 -5.22 -6.16
C GLN A 47 7.92 -4.53 -7.09
N ALA A 48 8.44 -3.72 -8.00
CA ALA A 48 7.67 -3.10 -9.07
C ALA A 48 8.39 -3.36 -10.39
N ILE A 49 7.67 -3.91 -11.37
CA ILE A 49 8.20 -4.26 -12.68
C ILE A 49 7.34 -3.57 -13.74
N MET A 50 7.99 -2.90 -14.69
CA MET A 50 7.31 -2.41 -15.90
C MET A 50 7.06 -3.58 -16.85
N THR A 51 5.80 -3.84 -17.19
CA THR A 51 5.40 -4.88 -18.16
C THR A 51 4.47 -4.28 -19.22
N GLY A 52 4.98 -4.19 -20.45
CA GLY A 52 4.25 -3.52 -21.54
C GLY A 52 4.00 -2.04 -21.22
N ASN A 53 2.71 -1.67 -21.08
CA ASN A 53 2.27 -0.33 -20.72
C ASN A 53 1.79 -0.21 -19.27
N GLY A 54 2.02 -1.23 -18.44
CA GLY A 54 1.57 -1.29 -17.05
C GLY A 54 2.67 -1.59 -16.06
N LEU A 55 2.31 -1.54 -14.78
CA LEU A 55 3.17 -1.94 -13.67
C LEU A 55 2.62 -3.21 -13.01
N GLU A 56 3.50 -4.18 -12.82
CA GLU A 56 3.30 -5.34 -11.96
C GLU A 56 3.90 -5.06 -10.58
N ILE A 57 3.06 -5.16 -9.55
CA ILE A 57 3.45 -4.91 -8.16
C ILE A 57 3.34 -6.20 -7.37
N THR A 58 4.42 -6.54 -6.67
CA THR A 58 4.43 -7.61 -5.66
C THR A 58 4.77 -6.99 -4.31
N ALA A 59 3.91 -7.18 -3.31
CA ALA A 59 4.13 -6.75 -1.94
C ALA A 59 4.07 -7.96 -0.99
N ILE A 60 5.10 -8.13 -0.17
CA ILE A 60 5.07 -9.04 0.97
C ILE A 60 4.60 -8.24 2.19
N VAL A 61 3.47 -8.65 2.75
CA VAL A 61 2.87 -8.03 3.93
C VAL A 61 2.84 -9.02 5.08
N LEU A 62 3.15 -8.53 6.28
CA LEU A 62 3.08 -9.30 7.51
C LEU A 62 1.89 -8.81 8.30
N VAL A 63 0.93 -9.69 8.55
CA VAL A 63 -0.29 -9.38 9.31
C VAL A 63 -0.27 -10.14 10.61
N ARG A 64 -0.24 -9.42 11.72
CA ARG A 64 -0.41 -10.04 13.04
C ARG A 64 -1.83 -10.56 13.15
N THR A 65 -2.00 -11.85 13.38
CA THR A 65 -3.33 -12.45 13.56
C THR A 65 -3.19 -13.84 14.16
N THR A 66 -4.13 -14.21 15.04
CA THR A 66 -4.24 -15.57 15.59
C THR A 66 -5.25 -16.42 14.81
N LEU A 67 -5.90 -15.87 13.78
CA LEU A 67 -6.85 -16.59 12.95
C LEU A 67 -6.15 -17.74 12.22
N SER A 68 -6.64 -18.96 12.40
CA SER A 68 -6.11 -20.17 11.76
C SER A 68 -6.31 -20.18 10.23
N ALA A 69 -7.38 -19.55 9.74
CA ALA A 69 -7.62 -19.31 8.33
C ALA A 69 -8.07 -17.85 8.14
N ILE A 70 -7.41 -17.14 7.23
CA ILE A 70 -7.80 -15.80 6.82
C ILE A 70 -7.86 -15.74 5.30
N ASP A 71 -9.05 -15.48 4.78
CA ASP A 71 -9.27 -15.16 3.38
C ASP A 71 -9.07 -13.66 3.20
N LEU A 72 -7.80 -13.25 3.08
CA LEU A 72 -7.41 -11.85 2.96
C LEU A 72 -7.79 -11.36 1.55
N LYS A 73 -8.65 -10.35 1.49
CA LYS A 73 -9.15 -9.75 0.23
C LYS A 73 -8.89 -8.25 0.24
N PRO A 74 -7.62 -7.85 0.16
CA PRO A 74 -7.28 -6.46 0.24
C PRO A 74 -7.76 -5.72 -1.00
N LYS A 75 -8.12 -4.47 -0.79
CA LYS A 75 -8.37 -3.46 -1.81
C LYS A 75 -7.15 -2.57 -1.92
N ILE A 76 -6.99 -1.93 -3.06
CA ILE A 76 -5.87 -1.05 -3.35
C ILE A 76 -6.42 0.33 -3.70
N ASN A 77 -5.86 1.38 -3.08
CA ASN A 77 -5.93 2.71 -3.65
C ASN A 77 -4.58 3.09 -4.25
N GLN A 78 -4.60 3.87 -5.33
CA GLN A 78 -3.43 4.39 -6.02
C GLN A 78 -3.38 5.92 -5.88
N GLN A 79 -2.18 6.47 -5.66
CA GLN A 79 -1.96 7.90 -5.67
C GLN A 79 -0.66 8.24 -6.41
N PHE A 80 -0.74 9.20 -7.34
CA PHE A 80 0.45 9.82 -7.91
C PHE A 80 1.05 10.83 -6.91
N THR A 81 2.37 10.80 -6.77
CA THR A 81 3.13 11.80 -6.01
C THR A 81 4.46 12.08 -6.68
N ILE A 82 5.09 13.17 -6.26
CA ILE A 82 6.51 13.41 -6.50
C ILE A 82 7.27 12.90 -5.28
N GLY A 83 8.28 12.05 -5.53
CA GLY A 83 9.16 11.50 -4.52
C GLY A 83 10.07 12.57 -3.89
N THR A 84 10.84 12.18 -2.87
CA THR A 84 11.62 13.15 -2.08
C THR A 84 12.72 13.83 -2.89
N TYR A 85 13.18 13.20 -3.99
CA TYR A 85 14.22 13.75 -4.86
C TYR A 85 13.69 14.21 -6.23
N GLY A 86 12.37 14.36 -6.37
CA GLY A 86 11.74 14.90 -7.58
C GLY A 86 11.31 13.85 -8.60
N GLU A 87 11.51 12.56 -8.33
CA GLU A 87 11.05 11.46 -9.19
C GLU A 87 9.53 11.31 -9.22
N ASN A 88 8.99 10.92 -10.37
CA ASN A 88 7.60 10.48 -10.47
C ASN A 88 7.42 9.16 -9.70
N GLN A 89 6.50 9.15 -8.75
CA GLN A 89 6.27 8.03 -7.85
C GLN A 89 4.78 7.66 -7.78
N LEU A 90 4.50 6.36 -7.67
CA LEU A 90 3.18 5.87 -7.27
C LEU A 90 3.19 5.36 -5.84
N GLN A 91 2.11 5.68 -5.12
CA GLN A 91 1.81 5.12 -3.81
C GLN A 91 0.63 4.17 -3.93
N PHE A 92 0.75 2.98 -3.34
CA PHE A 92 -0.32 2.00 -3.24
C PHE A 92 -0.69 1.76 -1.78
N PHE A 93 -1.96 1.94 -1.45
CA PHE A 93 -2.49 1.72 -0.11
C PHE A 93 -3.27 0.41 -0.13
N ILE A 94 -2.71 -0.62 0.50
CA ILE A 94 -3.30 -1.94 0.68
C ILE A 94 -4.16 -1.90 1.94
N TYR A 95 -5.45 -2.18 1.83
CA TYR A 95 -6.39 -2.08 2.95
C TYR A 95 -7.46 -3.16 2.90
N CYS A 96 -8.06 -3.47 4.05
CA CYS A 96 -9.20 -4.38 4.15
C CYS A 96 -10.51 -3.64 4.37
N ASP A 97 -11.63 -4.31 4.11
CA ASP A 97 -12.92 -3.81 4.58
C ASP A 97 -13.03 -3.89 6.11
N GLU A 98 -14.03 -3.20 6.65
CA GLU A 98 -14.29 -3.12 8.08
C GLU A 98 -14.47 -4.49 8.74
N LYS A 99 -15.13 -5.42 8.05
CA LYS A 99 -15.41 -6.75 8.59
C LYS A 99 -14.13 -7.56 8.75
N GLN A 100 -13.27 -7.55 7.73
CA GLN A 100 -11.97 -8.22 7.78
C GLN A 100 -11.05 -7.56 8.81
N LEU A 101 -10.99 -6.23 8.82
CA LEU A 101 -10.19 -5.49 9.78
C LEU A 101 -10.60 -5.80 11.22
N LYS A 102 -11.90 -5.77 11.49
CA LYS A 102 -12.45 -6.12 12.80
C LYS A 102 -12.09 -7.56 13.21
N ALA A 103 -12.18 -8.52 12.29
CA ALA A 103 -11.80 -9.90 12.58
C ALA A 103 -10.30 -10.04 12.93
N ILE A 104 -9.43 -9.31 12.24
CA ILE A 104 -7.98 -9.27 12.53
C ILE A 104 -7.72 -8.61 13.89
N ILE A 105 -8.34 -7.46 14.17
CA ILE A 105 -8.17 -6.76 15.45
C ILE A 105 -8.68 -7.62 16.61
N ASP A 106 -9.88 -8.21 16.47
CA ASP A 106 -10.49 -9.03 17.50
C ASP A 106 -9.67 -10.30 17.79
N SER A 107 -9.02 -10.90 16.78
CA SER A 107 -8.15 -12.07 16.98
C SER A 107 -6.89 -11.75 17.77
N ASN A 108 -6.47 -10.48 17.77
CA ASN A 108 -5.28 -10.00 18.46
C ASN A 108 -5.55 -9.41 19.84
N LYS A 109 -6.82 -9.37 20.28
CA LYS A 109 -7.16 -8.92 21.63
C LYS A 109 -6.60 -9.90 22.65
N ILE A 110 -5.82 -9.37 23.58
CA ILE A 110 -5.19 -10.13 24.65
C ILE A 110 -5.98 -9.86 25.93
N ALA A 111 -6.33 -10.91 26.67
CA ALA A 111 -6.96 -10.76 27.98
C ALA A 111 -5.95 -10.19 28.98
N ASP A 112 -6.43 -9.47 30.00
CA ASP A 112 -5.56 -8.85 31.00
C ASP A 112 -4.69 -9.92 31.69
N GLY A 113 -3.37 -9.72 31.69
CA GLY A 113 -2.38 -10.66 32.23
C GLY A 113 -1.86 -11.75 31.26
N GLU A 114 -2.35 -11.85 30.03
CA GLU A 114 -1.81 -12.79 29.04
C GLU A 114 -0.60 -12.24 28.27
N THR A 115 0.32 -13.12 27.86
CA THR A 115 1.47 -12.73 27.06
C THR A 115 1.11 -12.55 25.60
N VAL A 116 1.54 -11.42 25.02
CA VAL A 116 1.43 -11.11 23.59
C VAL A 116 2.10 -12.22 22.76
N ASP A 117 1.32 -12.93 21.95
CA ASP A 117 1.86 -13.71 20.83
C ASP A 117 2.05 -12.78 19.62
N ASN A 118 3.30 -12.68 19.17
CA ASN A 118 3.72 -11.88 18.01
C ASN A 118 3.95 -12.80 16.81
N THR A 119 2.99 -13.70 16.56
CA THR A 119 2.92 -14.46 15.33
C THR A 119 2.31 -13.58 14.23
N TYR A 120 3.04 -13.44 13.13
CA TYR A 120 2.60 -12.77 11.92
C TYR A 120 2.44 -13.81 10.82
N ARG A 121 1.32 -13.73 10.10
CA ARG A 121 1.15 -14.46 8.85
C ARG A 121 1.67 -13.61 7.70
N VAL A 122 2.34 -14.26 6.76
CA VAL A 122 3.04 -13.61 5.66
C VAL A 122 2.24 -13.84 4.38
N PHE A 123 1.82 -12.75 3.74
CA PHE A 123 1.06 -12.78 2.50
C PHE A 123 1.86 -12.12 1.38
N LYS A 124 1.93 -12.79 0.24
CA LYS A 124 2.30 -12.20 -1.04
C LYS A 124 1.04 -11.64 -1.69
N VAL A 125 1.02 -10.33 -1.91
CA VAL A 125 -0.05 -9.58 -2.55
C VAL A 125 0.45 -9.10 -3.91
N GLU A 126 -0.20 -9.55 -4.96
CA GLU A 126 0.17 -9.29 -6.36
C GLU A 126 -0.98 -8.60 -7.08
N PHE A 127 -0.67 -7.53 -7.81
CA PHE A 127 -1.65 -6.79 -8.60
C PHE A 127 -0.96 -6.00 -9.71
N THR A 128 -1.75 -5.52 -10.66
CA THR A 128 -1.26 -4.70 -11.78
C THR A 128 -2.00 -3.37 -11.87
N THR A 129 -1.38 -2.38 -12.49
CA THR A 129 -2.03 -1.13 -12.86
C THR A 129 -1.64 -0.67 -14.26
N THR A 130 -2.63 -0.21 -15.02
CA THR A 130 -2.46 0.64 -16.20
C THR A 130 -3.15 2.00 -16.00
N ASP A 131 -3.49 2.32 -14.75
CA ASP A 131 -4.25 3.51 -14.39
C ASP A 131 -3.32 4.72 -14.25
N GLU A 132 -3.59 5.77 -15.02
CA GLU A 132 -2.88 7.06 -15.00
C GLU A 132 -3.71 8.17 -14.32
N THR A 133 -4.77 7.80 -13.59
CA THR A 133 -5.63 8.75 -12.88
C THR A 133 -4.80 9.60 -11.91
N GLY A 134 -4.98 10.92 -12.00
CA GLY A 134 -4.26 11.90 -11.18
C GLY A 134 -2.87 12.27 -11.68
N PHE A 135 -2.43 11.73 -12.83
CA PHE A 135 -1.13 12.09 -13.39
C PHE A 135 -1.17 13.52 -13.94
N PRO A 136 -0.08 14.31 -13.77
CA PRO A 136 0.00 15.64 -14.35
C PRO A 136 -0.13 15.58 -15.88
N THR A 137 -1.11 16.33 -16.40
CA THR A 137 -1.34 16.51 -17.84
C THR A 137 -1.41 18.00 -18.16
N GLY A 138 -0.77 18.43 -19.25
CA GLY A 138 -1.03 19.72 -19.88
C GLY A 138 0.20 20.53 -20.33
N PRO A 139 0.00 21.60 -21.11
CA PRO A 139 1.02 22.62 -21.35
C PRO A 139 1.21 23.52 -20.12
N ILE A 140 2.45 23.83 -19.72
CA ILE A 140 2.71 24.90 -18.73
C ILE A 140 2.47 26.24 -19.43
N GLY A 141 1.35 26.90 -19.16
CA GLY A 141 1.07 28.24 -19.65
C GLY A 141 1.96 29.27 -18.95
N ILE A 142 2.98 29.78 -19.64
CA ILE A 142 3.54 31.10 -19.36
C ILE A 142 2.93 32.04 -20.39
N GLU A 143 2.21 33.06 -19.93
CA GLU A 143 1.83 34.17 -20.80
C GLU A 143 3.11 34.73 -21.43
N ASN A 144 3.20 34.61 -22.76
CA ASN A 144 4.28 35.05 -23.68
C ASN A 144 5.20 33.94 -24.25
N LYS A 145 4.70 33.37 -25.37
CA LYS A 145 5.41 32.87 -26.57
C LYS A 145 6.55 31.84 -26.47
N ASP A 146 6.27 30.74 -27.16
CA ASP A 146 7.18 29.93 -27.99
C ASP A 146 8.20 29.04 -27.27
N ILE A 147 7.70 27.93 -26.70
CA ILE A 147 8.05 26.52 -27.01
C ILE A 147 7.26 25.66 -26.01
N PHE A 148 6.17 25.04 -26.46
CA PHE A 148 5.36 24.14 -25.65
C PHE A 148 5.74 22.68 -25.95
N THR A 149 6.45 22.03 -25.04
CA THR A 149 6.37 20.57 -24.88
C THR A 149 5.50 20.32 -23.66
N GLY A 150 4.26 19.89 -23.87
CA GLY A 150 3.35 19.56 -22.76
C GLY A 150 3.97 18.54 -21.82
N ILE A 151 3.70 18.67 -20.52
CA ILE A 151 3.99 17.61 -19.56
C ILE A 151 2.85 16.62 -19.68
N ASP A 152 3.16 15.45 -20.22
CA ASP A 152 2.29 14.29 -20.22
C ASP A 152 3.02 13.18 -19.43
N VAL A 153 2.78 13.15 -18.13
CA VAL A 153 3.34 12.07 -17.29
C VAL A 153 2.56 10.80 -17.62
N LYS A 154 3.29 9.72 -17.89
CA LYS A 154 2.79 8.39 -18.24
C LYS A 154 3.34 7.36 -17.27
N LEU A 155 2.76 6.16 -17.26
CA LEU A 155 3.27 5.07 -16.42
C LEU A 155 4.75 4.76 -16.67
N GLU A 156 5.22 4.83 -17.91
CA GLU A 156 6.64 4.65 -18.27
C GLU A 156 7.58 5.70 -17.64
N HIS A 157 7.03 6.84 -17.20
CA HIS A 157 7.77 7.89 -16.50
C HIS A 157 7.89 7.63 -14.99
N ILE A 158 7.14 6.68 -14.43
CA ILE A 158 7.23 6.32 -13.00
C ILE A 158 8.57 5.63 -12.72
N LYS A 159 9.30 6.15 -11.73
CA LYS A 159 10.62 5.61 -11.34
C LYS A 159 10.57 4.88 -10.02
N GLN A 160 9.61 5.20 -9.17
CA GLN A 160 9.47 4.61 -7.85
C GLN A 160 8.03 4.21 -7.56
N VAL A 161 7.92 3.17 -6.74
CA VAL A 161 6.66 2.73 -6.15
C VAL A 161 6.84 2.65 -4.65
N GLN A 162 5.83 3.07 -3.89
CA GLN A 162 5.76 2.89 -2.45
C GLN A 162 4.47 2.16 -2.08
N THR A 163 4.54 1.11 -1.27
CA THR A 163 3.32 0.43 -0.79
C THR A 163 3.15 0.58 0.71
N PHE A 164 1.90 0.72 1.13
CA PHE A 164 1.48 0.92 2.51
C PHE A 164 0.47 -0.17 2.90
N LEU A 165 0.60 -0.73 4.10
CA LEU A 165 -0.42 -1.57 4.72
C LEU A 165 -1.35 -0.68 5.57
N TRP A 166 -2.30 -0.02 4.93
CA TRP A 166 -2.93 1.19 5.46
C TRP A 166 -3.72 1.02 6.76
N ASN A 167 -4.75 0.18 6.76
CA ASN A 167 -5.64 0.03 7.93
C ASN A 167 -5.48 -1.32 8.64
N ILE A 168 -4.75 -2.26 8.05
CA ILE A 168 -4.46 -3.57 8.66
C ILE A 168 -3.34 -3.42 9.71
N ASP A 169 -2.45 -2.44 9.51
CA ASP A 169 -1.38 -2.10 10.44
C ASP A 169 -1.19 -0.56 10.54
N PRO A 170 -2.19 0.15 11.09
CA PRO A 170 -2.29 1.61 11.02
C PRO A 170 -1.24 2.33 11.88
N GLU A 171 -0.74 1.68 12.94
CA GLU A 171 0.33 2.23 13.78
C GLU A 171 1.69 2.21 13.05
N THR A 172 1.83 1.38 12.02
CA THR A 172 3.17 0.96 11.59
C THR A 172 3.48 0.96 10.09
N SER A 173 2.50 1.26 9.23
CA SER A 173 2.73 1.34 7.80
C SER A 173 3.65 2.51 7.41
N ARG A 174 4.96 2.26 7.41
CA ARG A 174 5.99 3.26 7.04
C ARG A 174 6.23 3.40 5.54
N GLY A 175 5.49 2.66 4.71
CA GLY A 175 5.56 2.76 3.26
C GLY A 175 6.92 2.35 2.70
N THR A 176 7.05 1.20 2.05
CA THR A 176 8.36 0.80 1.49
C THR A 176 8.51 1.27 0.06
N VAL A 177 9.52 2.11 -0.21
CA VAL A 177 9.86 2.57 -1.56
C VAL A 177 10.73 1.53 -2.27
N THR A 178 10.41 1.24 -3.52
CA THR A 178 11.24 0.45 -4.44
C THR A 178 11.37 1.17 -5.78
N THR A 179 12.50 0.98 -6.45
CA THR A 179 12.70 1.42 -7.84
C THR A 179 11.92 0.51 -8.78
N VAL A 180 11.31 1.10 -9.80
CA VAL A 180 10.67 0.35 -10.90
C VAL A 180 11.75 -0.32 -11.74
N GLN A 181 11.62 -1.63 -11.90
CA GLN A 181 12.53 -2.43 -12.71
C GLN A 181 11.99 -2.52 -14.14
N ASN A 182 12.84 -2.18 -15.11
CA ASN A 182 12.58 -2.55 -16.50
C ASN A 182 13.25 -3.89 -16.75
N LEU A 183 12.46 -4.93 -17.00
CA LEU A 183 12.97 -6.16 -17.60
C LEU A 183 13.36 -5.80 -19.03
N GLY A 184 14.60 -5.36 -19.22
CA GLY A 184 15.14 -5.07 -20.54
C GLY A 184 14.91 -6.25 -21.48
N LEU A 185 14.50 -5.94 -22.71
CA LEU A 185 14.48 -6.85 -23.84
C LEU A 185 15.82 -7.58 -24.00
#